data_AF-A0A9D8AL22-F1
#
_entry.id   AF-A0A9D8AL22-F1
#
_cell.length_a   1.000
_cell.length_b   1.000
_cell.length_c   1.000
_cell.angle_alpha   90.00
_cell.angle_beta   90.00
_cell.angle_gamma   90.00
#
_symmetry.space_group_name_H-M   'P 1'
#
loop_
_entity.id
_entity.type
_entity.pdbx_description
1 polymer ?
#
loop_
_entity_poly.entity_id
_entity_poly.type
_entity_poly.pdbx_seq_one_letter_code
_entity_poly.pdbx_strand_id
1 'polypeptide(L)'
;SFLEVNPISFAGWIGVINILLISIFPKIQTKHWKFFAGFAIFLLSVAIIVANSRGPLFSFIATLSVIMFFKLKKLTLKKILIFGLLLIVFLIIVFSFLPEQLTSRYTTVIKGEAATRQIAYYTINTRLDFWNASIESATKNVKNFFIGIGSGGFSKMFYHRDSRDYPHNIFFEILVELGVIGLLLIVWHFSTILFKSVTCFSNSLSESQKTLMFAFSMAALFNLIAAQFSGDLNDNRRLWFFLGFICALSNFISLKKYSKIET
;
A
#
# COMPACT_ATOMS: atom_id res chain seq x y z
N SER A 1 -0.41 -18.60 16.11
CA SER A 1 -0.03 -17.19 16.43
C SER A 1 -0.44 -16.92 17.83
N PHE A 2 0.26 -16.05 18.57
CA PHE A 2 -0.18 -15.66 19.91
C PHE A 2 -1.56 -14.96 19.92
N LEU A 3 -2.15 -14.65 18.74
CA LEU A 3 -3.47 -14.03 18.58
C LEU A 3 -4.32 -14.53 17.39
N GLU A 4 -3.93 -15.57 16.64
CA GLU A 4 -4.55 -15.95 15.34
C GLU A 4 -4.68 -14.85 14.25
N VAL A 5 -4.45 -13.58 14.58
CA VAL A 5 -4.52 -12.44 13.66
C VAL A 5 -3.42 -12.53 12.61
N ASN A 6 -3.79 -12.31 11.35
CA ASN A 6 -2.86 -12.18 10.23
C ASN A 6 -1.93 -10.97 10.46
N PRO A 7 -0.59 -11.18 10.61
CA PRO A 7 0.35 -10.10 10.93
C PRO A 7 0.42 -8.99 9.87
N ILE A 8 0.24 -9.34 8.59
CA ILE A 8 0.24 -8.38 7.47
C ILE A 8 -0.98 -7.47 7.56
N SER A 9 -2.15 -8.06 7.79
CA SER A 9 -3.41 -7.30 7.94
C SER A 9 -3.33 -6.34 9.13
N PHE A 10 -2.88 -6.86 10.29
CA PHE A 10 -2.68 -6.10 11.52
C PHE A 10 -1.72 -4.93 11.33
N ALA A 11 -0.50 -5.20 10.82
CA ALA A 11 0.50 -4.17 10.57
C ALA A 11 0.02 -3.15 9.53
N GLY A 12 -0.76 -3.57 8.54
CA GLY A 12 -1.36 -2.67 7.57
C GLY A 12 -2.36 -1.70 8.20
N TRP A 13 -3.23 -2.16 9.11
CA TRP A 13 -4.19 -1.28 9.79
C TRP A 13 -3.51 -0.30 10.74
N ILE A 14 -2.57 -0.80 11.54
CA ILE A 14 -1.75 0.03 12.42
C ILE A 14 -0.95 1.06 11.62
N GLY A 15 -0.34 0.64 10.51
CA GLY A 15 0.41 1.52 9.62
C GLY A 15 -0.43 2.68 9.10
N VAL A 16 -1.63 2.40 8.59
CA VAL A 16 -2.58 3.43 8.15
C VAL A 16 -2.95 4.39 9.26
N ILE A 17 -3.36 3.88 10.43
CA ILE A 17 -3.74 4.73 11.58
C ILE A 17 -2.57 5.62 12.00
N ASN A 18 -1.37 5.06 12.02
CA ASN A 18 -0.16 5.80 12.37
C ASN A 18 0.14 6.91 11.35
N ILE A 19 0.04 6.62 10.04
CA ILE A 19 0.21 7.62 8.97
C ILE A 19 -0.81 8.76 9.08
N LEU A 20 -2.08 8.44 9.37
CA LEU A 20 -3.12 9.45 9.61
C LEU A 20 -2.77 10.32 10.82
N LEU A 21 -2.38 9.71 11.94
CA LEU A 21 -2.03 10.41 13.16
C LEU A 21 -0.80 11.31 12.98
N ILE A 22 0.26 10.81 12.33
CA ILE A 22 1.47 11.58 11.96
C ILE A 22 1.09 12.79 11.09
N SER A 23 0.17 12.62 10.15
CA SER A 23 -0.25 13.68 9.23
C SER A 23 -0.98 14.82 9.96
N ILE A 24 -1.78 14.48 10.97
CA ILE A 24 -2.59 15.42 11.77
C ILE A 24 -1.79 15.99 12.96
N PHE A 25 -0.77 15.28 13.46
CA PHE A 25 0.01 15.62 14.65
C PHE A 25 0.45 17.10 14.74
N PRO A 26 0.93 17.76 13.66
CA PRO A 26 1.33 19.18 13.73
C PRO A 26 0.17 20.15 14.02
N LYS A 27 -1.08 19.74 13.81
CA LYS A 27 -2.27 20.57 14.06
C LYS A 27 -2.80 20.44 15.49
N ILE A 28 -2.26 19.52 16.30
CA ILE A 28 -2.64 19.37 17.72
C ILE A 28 -1.99 20.50 18.52
N GLN A 29 -2.81 21.41 19.05
CA GLN A 29 -2.34 22.58 19.79
C GLN A 29 -2.18 22.29 21.29
N THR A 30 -3.08 21.50 21.85
CA THR A 30 -3.11 21.23 23.29
C THR A 30 -1.98 20.29 23.72
N LYS A 31 -1.18 20.72 24.70
CA LYS A 31 0.05 20.02 25.13
C LYS A 31 -0.17 18.57 25.55
N HIS A 32 -1.19 18.28 26.36
CA HIS A 32 -1.48 16.91 26.81
C HIS A 32 -1.93 16.02 25.65
N TRP A 33 -2.81 16.50 24.76
CA TRP A 33 -3.20 15.76 23.56
C TRP A 33 -2.03 15.50 22.62
N LYS A 34 -1.11 16.46 22.50
CA LYS A 34 0.10 16.30 21.71
C LYS A 34 1.04 15.25 22.31
N PHE A 35 1.16 15.20 23.63
CA PHE A 35 1.90 14.15 24.33
C PHE A 35 1.28 12.77 24.08
N PHE A 36 -0.03 12.61 24.31
CA PHE A 36 -0.73 11.35 24.08
C PHE A 36 -0.66 10.89 22.62
N ALA A 37 -0.82 11.81 21.66
CA ALA A 37 -0.66 11.50 20.24
C ALA A 37 0.77 11.07 19.90
N GLY A 38 1.80 11.74 20.46
CA GLY A 38 3.19 11.35 20.26
C GLY A 38 3.51 9.97 20.84
N PHE A 39 2.98 9.67 22.03
CA PHE A 39 3.10 8.36 22.64
C PHE A 39 2.38 7.27 21.83
N ALA A 40 1.19 7.55 21.32
CA ALA A 40 0.47 6.64 20.43
C ALA A 40 1.22 6.39 19.12
N ILE A 41 1.78 7.42 18.47
CA ILE A 41 2.63 7.27 17.27
C ILE A 41 3.81 6.35 17.56
N PHE A 42 4.48 6.54 18.71
CA PHE A 42 5.60 5.70 19.13
C PHE A 42 5.16 4.23 19.29
N LEU A 43 4.09 3.97 20.05
CA LEU A 43 3.58 2.61 20.26
C LEU A 43 3.15 1.93 18.95
N LEU A 44 2.44 2.65 18.07
CA LEU A 44 2.01 2.11 16.77
C LEU A 44 3.22 1.81 15.87
N SER A 45 4.26 2.64 15.90
CA SER A 45 5.49 2.40 15.14
C SER A 45 6.23 1.15 15.64
N VAL A 46 6.33 0.98 16.96
CA VAL A 46 6.87 -0.23 17.58
C VAL A 46 6.02 -1.46 17.20
N ALA A 47 4.70 -1.34 17.21
CA ALA A 47 3.80 -2.43 16.84
C ALA A 47 3.99 -2.90 15.38
N ILE A 48 4.27 -1.99 14.43
CA ILE A 48 4.58 -2.35 13.04
C ILE A 48 5.88 -3.17 12.97
N ILE A 49 6.91 -2.77 13.72
CA ILE A 49 8.21 -3.47 13.78
C ILE A 49 8.02 -4.86 14.40
N VAL A 50 7.32 -4.93 15.54
CA VAL A 50 7.05 -6.19 16.27
C VAL A 50 6.18 -7.14 15.45
N ALA A 51 5.28 -6.63 14.60
CA ALA A 51 4.50 -7.45 13.68
C ALA A 51 5.36 -8.22 12.65
N ASN A 52 6.65 -7.85 12.52
CA ASN A 52 7.66 -8.53 11.71
C ASN A 52 7.19 -8.77 10.26
N SER A 53 6.54 -7.77 9.66
CA SER A 53 6.01 -7.83 8.30
C SER A 53 6.71 -6.82 7.41
N ARG A 54 7.57 -7.31 6.50
CA ARG A 54 8.43 -6.46 5.64
C ARG A 54 7.61 -5.52 4.74
N GLY A 55 6.49 -5.99 4.18
CA GLY A 55 5.66 -5.18 3.26
C GLY A 55 5.06 -3.94 3.94
N PRO A 56 4.27 -4.08 5.00
CA PRO A 56 3.75 -2.95 5.78
C PRO A 56 4.85 -2.05 6.37
N LEU A 57 5.96 -2.61 6.84
CA LEU A 57 7.08 -1.82 7.35
C LEU A 57 7.72 -0.97 6.24
N PHE A 58 8.05 -1.57 5.08
CA PHE A 58 8.55 -0.84 3.92
C PHE A 58 7.58 0.28 3.50
N SER A 59 6.28 -0.05 3.43
CA SER A 59 5.23 0.90 3.07
C SER A 59 5.14 2.07 4.05
N PHE A 60 5.28 1.80 5.35
CA PHE A 60 5.30 2.81 6.40
C PHE A 60 6.47 3.76 6.23
N ILE A 61 7.67 3.21 6.07
CA ILE A 61 8.90 4.00 5.94
C ILE A 61 8.88 4.83 4.67
N ALA A 62 8.53 4.22 3.52
CA ALA A 62 8.44 4.93 2.25
C ALA A 62 7.41 6.07 2.30
N THR A 63 6.25 5.85 2.90
CA THR A 63 5.23 6.90 3.07
C THR A 63 5.71 7.99 4.03
N LEU A 64 6.36 7.63 5.14
CA LEU A 64 6.92 8.58 6.09
C LEU A 64 7.98 9.47 5.43
N SER A 65 8.83 8.89 4.58
CA SER A 65 9.81 9.62 3.77
C SER A 65 9.14 10.65 2.86
N VAL A 66 8.03 10.30 2.23
CA VAL A 66 7.23 11.24 1.41
C VAL A 66 6.62 12.34 2.27
N ILE A 67 6.08 12.02 3.45
CA ILE A 67 5.56 13.02 4.40
C ILE A 67 6.64 14.02 4.80
N MET A 68 7.82 13.51 5.17
CA MET A 68 8.95 14.34 5.56
C MET A 68 9.38 15.27 4.42
N PHE A 69 9.44 14.75 3.19
CA PHE A 69 9.74 15.55 2.00
C PHE A 69 8.78 16.74 1.83
N PHE A 70 7.47 16.53 1.92
CA PHE A 70 6.48 17.60 1.76
C PHE A 70 6.44 18.58 2.94
N LYS A 71 6.71 18.13 4.17
CA LYS A 71 6.70 18.98 5.37
C LYS A 71 7.98 19.80 5.49
N LEU A 72 9.11 19.27 5.06
CA LEU A 72 10.40 19.93 5.08
C LEU A 72 10.58 20.75 3.78
N LYS A 73 9.85 21.86 3.66
CA LYS A 73 9.86 22.78 2.51
C LYS A 73 11.22 23.44 2.17
N LYS A 74 12.30 23.09 2.87
CA LYS A 74 13.66 23.67 2.75
C LYS A 74 14.77 22.60 2.68
N LEU A 75 14.49 21.42 2.14
CA LEU A 75 15.56 20.46 1.90
C LEU A 75 16.31 20.83 0.62
N THR A 76 17.60 21.11 0.75
CA THR A 76 18.50 21.23 -0.41
C THR A 76 18.59 19.87 -1.11
N LEU A 77 18.90 19.85 -2.42
CA LEU A 77 19.06 18.61 -3.19
C LEU A 77 20.01 17.62 -2.48
N LYS A 78 21.09 18.12 -1.88
CA LYS A 78 22.02 17.34 -1.05
C LYS A 78 21.33 16.60 0.11
N LYS A 79 20.43 17.25 0.83
CA LYS A 79 19.67 16.62 1.93
C LYS A 79 18.67 15.59 1.43
N ILE A 80 18.06 15.83 0.26
CA ILE A 80 17.18 14.86 -0.39
C ILE A 80 17.97 13.60 -0.77
N LEU A 81 19.15 13.76 -1.39
CA LEU A 81 20.02 12.65 -1.78
C LEU A 81 20.53 11.87 -0.56
N ILE A 82 20.96 12.56 0.50
CA ILE A 82 21.39 11.92 1.76
C ILE A 82 20.24 11.14 2.39
N PHE A 83 19.04 11.74 2.46
CA PHE A 83 17.87 11.08 3.03
C PHE A 83 17.42 9.88 2.20
N GLY A 84 17.47 9.98 0.87
CA GLY A 84 17.23 8.87 -0.05
C GLY A 84 18.24 7.74 0.15
N LEU A 85 19.52 8.06 0.29
CA LEU A 85 20.58 7.08 0.57
C LEU A 85 20.36 6.41 1.94
N LEU A 86 20.07 7.19 2.99
CA LEU A 86 19.79 6.65 4.33
C LEU A 86 18.56 5.75 4.33
N LEU A 87 17.51 6.12 3.58
CA LEU A 87 16.35 5.29 3.37
C LEU A 87 16.73 3.97 2.69
N ILE A 88 17.49 4.00 1.60
CA ILE A 88 17.95 2.80 0.90
C ILE A 88 18.79 1.91 1.83
N VAL A 89 19.75 2.48 2.56
CA VAL A 89 20.59 1.74 3.52
C VAL A 89 19.74 1.13 4.64
N PHE A 90 18.79 1.89 5.18
CA PHE A 90 17.87 1.39 6.20
C PHE A 90 17.01 0.25 5.67
N LEU A 91 16.50 0.36 4.44
CA LEU A 91 15.77 -0.71 3.78
C LEU A 91 16.63 -1.95 3.62
N ILE A 92 17.88 -1.82 3.16
CA ILE A 92 18.82 -2.94 3.07
C ILE A 92 19.02 -3.61 4.44
N ILE A 93 19.20 -2.82 5.51
CA ILE A 93 19.33 -3.35 6.87
C ILE A 93 18.05 -4.09 7.29
N VAL A 94 16.90 -3.47 7.13
CA VAL A 94 15.60 -4.07 7.47
C VAL A 94 15.38 -5.39 6.72
N PHE A 95 15.71 -5.45 5.43
CA PHE A 95 15.57 -6.66 4.63
C PHE A 95 16.60 -7.74 4.94
N SER A 96 17.83 -7.36 5.29
CA SER A 96 18.92 -8.30 5.64
C SER A 96 18.83 -8.84 7.07
N PHE A 97 18.34 -8.05 8.02
CA PHE A 97 18.35 -8.38 9.45
C PHE A 97 17.00 -8.81 10.01
N LEU A 98 15.86 -8.59 9.33
CA LEU A 98 14.59 -9.17 9.77
C LEU A 98 14.58 -10.65 9.39
N PRO A 99 14.72 -11.59 10.33
CA PRO A 99 14.72 -13.01 9.99
C PRO A 99 13.39 -13.40 9.35
N GLU A 100 13.46 -14.21 8.29
CA GLU A 100 12.33 -14.87 7.62
C GLU A 100 11.59 -15.89 8.54
N GLN A 101 11.85 -15.86 9.84
CA GLN A 101 11.64 -16.97 10.78
C GLN A 101 10.19 -17.16 11.27
N LEU A 102 9.22 -16.41 10.75
CA LEU A 102 7.78 -16.74 10.93
C LEU A 102 7.18 -17.55 9.78
N THR A 103 7.94 -17.80 8.71
CA THR A 103 7.58 -18.77 7.67
C THR A 103 7.63 -20.21 8.19
N SER A 104 8.21 -20.43 9.38
CA SER A 104 8.13 -21.70 10.13
C SER A 104 6.70 -22.11 10.52
N ARG A 105 5.69 -21.24 10.35
CA ARG A 105 4.28 -21.66 10.44
C ARG A 105 3.70 -22.28 9.17
N TYR A 106 4.41 -22.22 8.06
CA TYR A 106 4.05 -22.97 6.85
C TYR A 106 4.79 -24.30 6.76
N THR A 107 5.82 -24.52 7.59
CA THR A 107 6.52 -25.81 7.66
C THR A 107 5.80 -26.88 8.49
N THR A 108 4.82 -26.49 9.32
CA THR A 108 4.13 -27.42 10.25
C THR A 108 2.89 -28.11 9.65
N VAL A 109 2.86 -28.34 8.34
CA VAL A 109 1.92 -29.28 7.69
C VAL A 109 2.64 -30.53 7.16
N ILE A 110 3.95 -30.63 7.37
CA ILE A 110 4.79 -31.74 6.88
C ILE A 110 4.60 -33.06 7.66
N LYS A 111 3.82 -33.09 8.75
CA LYS A 111 3.60 -34.31 9.56
C LYS A 111 2.21 -34.96 9.43
N GLY A 112 1.53 -34.76 8.31
CA GLY A 112 0.29 -35.47 7.98
C GLY A 112 0.33 -35.97 6.55
N GLU A 113 0.28 -37.28 6.39
CA GLU A 113 0.53 -38.05 5.16
C GLU A 113 -0.42 -37.73 3.99
N ALA A 114 0.07 -38.09 2.81
CA ALA A 114 -0.58 -38.23 1.51
C ALA A 114 -0.68 -36.98 0.60
N ALA A 115 0.04 -37.11 -0.52
CA ALA A 115 -0.17 -36.48 -1.83
C ALA A 115 0.22 -34.99 -2.02
N THR A 116 1.24 -34.79 -2.86
CA THR A 116 1.30 -33.71 -3.86
C THR A 116 1.08 -32.29 -3.33
N ARG A 117 1.95 -31.81 -2.45
CA ARG A 117 1.99 -30.39 -2.07
C ARG A 117 3.41 -29.87 -2.17
N GLN A 118 3.77 -29.32 -3.33
CA GLN A 118 4.88 -28.37 -3.42
C GLN A 118 4.46 -27.14 -2.61
N ILE A 119 4.86 -27.12 -1.34
CA ILE A 119 4.67 -26.00 -0.44
C ILE A 119 5.64 -24.91 -0.93
N ALA A 120 5.12 -23.92 -1.66
CA ALA A 120 5.91 -22.81 -2.15
C ALA A 120 6.40 -21.96 -0.97
N TYR A 121 7.70 -21.99 -0.72
CA TYR A 121 8.38 -20.96 0.07
C TYR A 121 8.18 -19.64 -0.67
N TYR A 122 7.49 -18.65 -0.07
CA TYR A 122 7.27 -17.33 -0.69
C TYR A 122 8.55 -16.48 -0.67
N THR A 123 9.55 -16.91 -1.45
CA THR A 123 10.83 -16.23 -1.62
C THR A 123 10.73 -15.15 -2.70
N ILE A 124 11.80 -14.34 -2.84
CA ILE A 124 11.93 -13.39 -3.95
C ILE A 124 11.84 -14.12 -5.30
N ASN A 125 12.44 -15.31 -5.42
CA ASN A 125 12.43 -16.10 -6.66
C ASN A 125 11.01 -16.50 -7.05
N THR A 126 10.20 -16.97 -6.08
CA THR A 126 8.80 -17.31 -6.31
C THR A 126 7.97 -16.12 -6.82
N ARG A 127 8.27 -14.90 -6.37
CA ARG A 127 7.62 -13.69 -6.90
C ARG A 127 8.03 -13.41 -8.34
N LEU A 128 9.30 -13.59 -8.68
CA LEU A 128 9.77 -13.44 -10.07
C LEU A 128 9.09 -14.47 -10.99
N ASP A 129 8.95 -15.70 -10.53
CA ASP A 129 8.24 -16.75 -11.27
C ASP A 129 6.76 -16.37 -11.49
N PHE A 130 6.09 -15.83 -10.46
CA PHE A 130 4.72 -15.35 -10.59
C PHE A 130 4.58 -14.19 -11.58
N TRP A 131 5.52 -13.26 -11.57
CA TRP A 131 5.51 -12.11 -12.48
C TRP A 131 5.76 -12.55 -13.92
N ASN A 132 6.71 -13.45 -14.13
CA ASN A 132 6.97 -14.05 -15.44
C ASN A 132 5.74 -14.81 -15.95
N ALA A 133 5.12 -15.66 -15.12
CA ALA A 133 3.90 -16.38 -15.47
C ALA A 133 2.74 -15.42 -15.77
N SER A 134 2.65 -14.29 -15.06
CA SER A 134 1.64 -13.25 -15.31
C SER A 134 1.83 -12.61 -16.68
N ILE A 135 3.07 -12.25 -17.04
CA ILE A 135 3.40 -11.68 -18.35
C ILE A 135 3.15 -12.70 -19.46
N GLU A 136 3.67 -13.92 -19.32
CA GLU A 136 3.52 -14.98 -20.32
C GLU A 136 2.04 -15.31 -20.58
N SER A 137 1.24 -15.44 -19.52
CA SER A 137 -0.19 -15.70 -19.65
C SER A 137 -0.94 -14.53 -20.29
N ALA A 138 -0.59 -13.28 -19.93
CA ALA A 138 -1.16 -12.09 -20.53
C ALA A 138 -0.80 -11.96 -22.02
N THR A 139 0.41 -12.32 -22.43
CA THR A 139 0.87 -12.21 -23.83
C THR A 139 0.58 -13.46 -24.67
N LYS A 140 0.05 -14.54 -24.08
CA LYS A 140 -0.20 -15.83 -24.74
C LYS A 140 -1.04 -15.74 -26.01
N ASN A 141 -2.02 -14.85 -26.05
CA ASN A 141 -2.86 -14.62 -27.23
C ASN A 141 -3.49 -13.21 -27.18
N VAL A 142 -4.04 -12.75 -28.30
CA VAL A 142 -4.64 -11.41 -28.44
C VAL A 142 -5.75 -11.15 -27.42
N LYS A 143 -6.60 -12.15 -27.13
CA LYS A 143 -7.68 -12.02 -26.14
C LYS A 143 -7.11 -11.77 -24.75
N ASN A 144 -6.20 -12.61 -24.29
CA ASN A 144 -5.55 -12.45 -22.98
C ASN A 144 -4.83 -11.11 -22.89
N PHE A 145 -4.18 -10.67 -23.97
CA PHE A 145 -3.47 -9.40 -23.97
C PHE A 145 -4.40 -8.21 -23.70
N PHE A 146 -5.58 -8.20 -24.31
CA PHE A 146 -6.53 -7.09 -24.15
C PHE A 146 -7.36 -7.19 -22.87
N ILE A 147 -7.93 -8.35 -22.58
CA ILE A 147 -8.95 -8.52 -21.52
C ILE A 147 -8.57 -9.51 -20.41
N GLY A 148 -7.38 -10.09 -20.47
CA GLY A 148 -6.88 -11.04 -19.47
C GLY A 148 -7.55 -12.41 -19.52
N ILE A 149 -7.21 -13.25 -18.53
CA ILE A 149 -7.76 -14.61 -18.37
C ILE A 149 -9.02 -14.67 -17.49
N GLY A 150 -9.48 -13.52 -16.98
CA GLY A 150 -10.60 -13.41 -16.04
C GLY A 150 -10.15 -13.31 -14.58
N SER A 151 -11.01 -12.68 -13.75
CA SER A 151 -10.73 -12.48 -12.32
C SER A 151 -10.61 -13.80 -11.56
N GLY A 152 -9.61 -13.89 -10.68
CA GLY A 152 -9.22 -15.13 -9.99
C GLY A 152 -8.50 -16.14 -10.90
N GLY A 153 -8.29 -15.81 -12.18
CA GLY A 153 -7.70 -16.72 -13.15
C GLY A 153 -6.24 -17.05 -12.86
N PHE A 154 -5.52 -16.18 -12.14
CA PHE A 154 -4.11 -16.43 -11.81
C PHE A 154 -3.93 -17.70 -10.97
N SER A 155 -4.72 -17.88 -9.91
CA SER A 155 -4.62 -19.06 -9.04
C SER A 155 -4.88 -20.36 -9.82
N LYS A 156 -5.93 -20.38 -10.65
CA LYS A 156 -6.26 -21.53 -11.49
C LYS A 156 -5.16 -21.84 -12.50
N MET A 157 -4.51 -20.82 -13.05
CA MET A 157 -3.42 -20.97 -14.02
C MET A 157 -2.16 -21.53 -13.36
N PHE A 158 -1.75 -20.99 -12.21
CA PHE A 158 -0.47 -21.30 -11.59
C PHE A 158 -0.51 -22.53 -10.68
N TYR A 159 -1.58 -22.70 -9.90
CA TYR A 159 -1.70 -23.76 -8.89
C TYR A 159 -2.72 -24.85 -9.27
N HIS A 160 -3.37 -24.72 -10.42
CA HIS A 160 -4.42 -25.65 -10.89
C HIS A 160 -5.53 -25.91 -9.87
N ARG A 161 -5.77 -24.95 -8.99
CA ARG A 161 -6.78 -25.01 -7.94
C ARG A 161 -7.48 -23.66 -7.86
N ASP A 162 -8.70 -23.68 -7.37
CA ASP A 162 -9.43 -22.45 -7.05
C ASP A 162 -9.09 -22.04 -5.62
N SER A 163 -7.95 -21.35 -5.47
CA SER A 163 -7.49 -20.79 -4.20
C SER A 163 -7.25 -19.30 -4.33
N ARG A 164 -7.05 -18.64 -3.19
CA ARG A 164 -6.81 -17.20 -3.15
C ARG A 164 -5.33 -16.84 -3.36
N ASP A 165 -4.75 -17.36 -4.43
CA ASP A 165 -3.35 -17.10 -4.81
C ASP A 165 -3.27 -15.98 -5.85
N TYR A 166 -2.24 -15.13 -5.75
CA TYR A 166 -2.08 -13.91 -6.56
C TYR A 166 -0.58 -13.63 -6.74
N PRO A 167 -0.17 -12.84 -7.77
CA PRO A 167 1.24 -12.60 -8.08
C PRO A 167 1.99 -11.69 -7.09
N HIS A 168 1.38 -11.38 -5.94
CA HIS A 168 1.90 -10.47 -4.92
C HIS A 168 2.26 -9.08 -5.42
N ASN A 169 1.63 -8.63 -6.50
CA ASN A 169 1.75 -7.28 -7.03
C ASN A 169 0.46 -6.94 -7.79
N ILE A 170 -0.22 -5.86 -7.38
CA ILE A 170 -1.50 -5.46 -7.94
C ILE A 170 -1.47 -5.22 -9.46
N PHE A 171 -0.36 -4.72 -10.02
CA PHE A 171 -0.28 -4.46 -11.46
C PHE A 171 -0.13 -5.74 -12.28
N PHE A 172 0.65 -6.71 -11.79
CA PHE A 172 0.75 -8.03 -12.43
C PHE A 172 -0.57 -8.81 -12.32
N GLU A 173 -1.27 -8.69 -11.20
CA GLU A 173 -2.60 -9.28 -11.02
C GLU A 173 -3.60 -8.69 -12.02
N ILE A 174 -3.65 -7.37 -12.14
CA ILE A 174 -4.52 -6.70 -13.12
C ILE A 174 -4.14 -7.08 -14.55
N LEU A 175 -2.84 -7.10 -14.88
CA LEU A 175 -2.37 -7.44 -16.22
C LEU A 175 -2.79 -8.85 -16.63
N VAL A 176 -2.59 -9.84 -15.76
CA VAL A 176 -2.92 -11.23 -16.09
C VAL A 176 -4.44 -11.46 -16.09
N GLU A 177 -5.16 -10.93 -15.11
CA GLU A 177 -6.59 -11.21 -14.94
C GLU A 177 -7.50 -10.34 -15.81
N LEU A 178 -7.12 -9.08 -16.05
CA LEU A 178 -7.93 -8.06 -16.73
C LEU A 178 -7.28 -7.50 -18.01
N GLY A 179 -6.06 -7.93 -18.33
CA GLY A 179 -5.34 -7.51 -19.53
C GLY A 179 -4.86 -6.06 -19.50
N VAL A 180 -4.34 -5.60 -20.64
CA VAL A 180 -3.83 -4.23 -20.79
C VAL A 180 -4.95 -3.19 -20.63
N ILE A 181 -6.20 -3.53 -20.96
CA ILE A 181 -7.34 -2.61 -20.76
C ILE A 181 -7.56 -2.37 -19.26
N GLY A 182 -7.58 -3.42 -18.44
CA GLY A 182 -7.64 -3.28 -16.99
C GLY A 182 -6.48 -2.47 -16.43
N LEU A 183 -5.26 -2.70 -16.94
CA LEU A 183 -4.07 -1.97 -16.52
C LEU A 183 -4.16 -0.46 -16.86
N LEU A 184 -4.62 -0.12 -18.06
CA LEU A 184 -4.81 1.27 -18.46
C LEU A 184 -5.89 1.96 -17.62
N LEU A 185 -7.00 1.26 -17.33
CA LEU A 185 -8.06 1.80 -16.48
C LEU A 185 -7.58 2.08 -15.06
N ILE A 186 -6.77 1.19 -14.46
CA ILE A 186 -6.26 1.44 -13.11
C ILE A 186 -5.23 2.58 -13.07
N VAL A 187 -4.36 2.66 -14.08
CA VAL A 187 -3.40 3.76 -14.22
C VAL A 187 -4.16 5.08 -14.38
N TRP A 188 -5.16 5.13 -15.27
CA TRP A 188 -6.02 6.28 -15.43
C TRP A 188 -6.71 6.66 -14.11
N HIS A 189 -7.29 5.70 -13.40
CA HIS A 189 -7.93 5.94 -12.10
C HIS A 189 -6.96 6.58 -11.10
N PHE A 190 -5.77 6.00 -10.89
CA PHE A 190 -4.77 6.58 -10.00
C PHE A 190 -4.30 7.97 -10.44
N SER A 191 -4.06 8.17 -11.75
CA SER A 191 -3.66 9.46 -12.31
C SER A 191 -4.73 10.53 -12.10
N THR A 192 -6.01 10.21 -12.28
CA THR A 192 -7.10 11.19 -12.04
C THR A 192 -7.19 11.60 -10.57
N ILE A 193 -7.02 10.66 -9.64
CA ILE A 193 -7.07 10.96 -8.20
C ILE A 193 -5.86 11.79 -7.78
N LEU A 194 -4.67 11.46 -8.29
CA LEU A 194 -3.47 12.26 -8.04
C LEU A 194 -3.62 13.69 -8.59
N PHE A 195 -4.14 13.82 -9.81
CA PHE A 195 -4.40 15.13 -10.40
C PHE A 195 -5.41 15.92 -9.57
N LYS A 196 -6.52 15.29 -9.15
CA LYS A 196 -7.53 15.93 -8.27
C LYS A 196 -6.96 16.32 -6.92
N SER A 197 -6.15 15.48 -6.29
CA SER A 197 -5.57 15.79 -4.98
C SER A 197 -4.63 16.99 -5.06
N VAL A 198 -3.79 17.08 -6.10
CA VAL A 198 -2.89 18.21 -6.34
C VAL A 198 -3.63 19.48 -6.75
N THR A 199 -4.61 19.40 -7.65
CA THR A 199 -5.36 20.59 -8.11
C THR A 199 -6.32 21.14 -7.06
N CYS A 200 -6.83 20.29 -6.16
CA CYS A 200 -7.64 20.73 -5.02
C CYS A 200 -6.81 21.48 -3.97
N PHE A 201 -5.48 21.40 -3.98
CA PHE A 201 -4.58 22.20 -3.13
C PHE A 201 -4.53 23.68 -3.58
N SER A 202 -5.70 24.31 -3.62
CA SER A 202 -5.87 25.75 -3.84
C SER A 202 -5.75 26.53 -2.53
N ASN A 203 -5.39 27.82 -2.63
CA ASN A 203 -5.37 28.76 -1.51
C ASN A 203 -6.75 28.95 -0.87
N SER A 204 -7.85 28.58 -1.56
CA SER A 204 -9.22 28.68 -1.06
C SER A 204 -9.61 27.62 -0.02
N LEU A 205 -8.77 26.60 0.21
CA LEU A 205 -9.06 25.57 1.21
C LEU A 205 -8.77 26.03 2.62
N SER A 206 -9.63 25.62 3.57
CA SER A 206 -9.30 25.74 4.99
C SER A 206 -8.09 24.86 5.33
N GLU A 207 -7.34 25.25 6.36
CA GLU A 207 -6.19 24.48 6.82
C GLU A 207 -6.57 23.06 7.29
N SER A 208 -7.78 22.87 7.81
CA SER A 208 -8.30 21.55 8.18
C SER A 208 -8.55 20.67 6.95
N GLN A 209 -9.15 21.21 5.89
CA GLN A 209 -9.40 20.50 4.63
C GLN A 209 -8.09 20.07 3.96
N LYS A 210 -7.10 20.96 3.88
CA LYS A 210 -5.75 20.63 3.36
C LYS A 210 -5.11 19.49 4.16
N THR A 211 -5.25 19.52 5.49
CA THR A 211 -4.69 18.50 6.37
C THR A 211 -5.36 17.15 6.16
N LEU A 212 -6.69 17.10 6.05
CA LEU A 212 -7.43 15.87 5.77
C LEU A 212 -7.10 15.30 4.39
N MET A 213 -7.08 16.15 3.35
CA MET A 213 -6.69 15.75 1.99
C MET A 213 -5.29 15.13 1.98
N PHE A 214 -4.33 15.78 2.65
CA PHE A 214 -2.99 15.25 2.80
C PHE A 214 -2.97 13.91 3.54
N ALA A 215 -3.66 13.80 4.67
CA ALA A 215 -3.70 12.57 5.47
C ALA A 215 -4.29 11.39 4.68
N PHE A 216 -5.41 11.58 3.98
CA PHE A 216 -6.00 10.54 3.13
C PHE A 216 -5.12 10.19 1.93
N SER A 217 -4.46 11.17 1.32
CA SER A 217 -3.50 10.92 0.24
C SER A 217 -2.31 10.08 0.71
N MET A 218 -1.78 10.35 1.91
CA MET A 218 -0.69 9.56 2.49
C MET A 218 -1.16 8.16 2.91
N ALA A 219 -2.39 8.02 3.42
CA ALA A 219 -2.97 6.71 3.72
C ALA A 219 -3.22 5.88 2.45
N ALA A 220 -3.68 6.49 1.36
CA ALA A 220 -3.80 5.84 0.06
C ALA A 220 -2.44 5.41 -0.48
N LEU A 221 -1.42 6.28 -0.39
CA LEU A 221 -0.05 5.99 -0.80
C LEU A 221 0.53 4.79 -0.02
N PHE A 222 0.36 4.76 1.31
CA PHE A 222 0.77 3.63 2.14
C PHE A 222 0.17 2.31 1.64
N ASN A 223 -1.15 2.29 1.40
CA ASN A 223 -1.82 1.08 0.93
C ASN A 223 -1.42 0.70 -0.50
N LEU A 224 -1.17 1.68 -1.37
CA LEU A 224 -0.70 1.43 -2.74
C LEU A 224 0.67 0.76 -2.73
N ILE A 225 1.59 1.23 -1.89
CA ILE A 225 2.90 0.61 -1.71
C ILE A 225 2.74 -0.79 -1.12
N ALA A 226 1.85 -0.98 -0.14
CA ALA A 226 1.60 -2.29 0.45
C ALA A 226 1.02 -3.31 -0.55
N ALA A 227 0.16 -2.85 -1.46
CA ALA A 227 -0.45 -3.64 -2.53
C ALA A 227 0.57 -4.17 -3.55
N GLN A 228 1.81 -3.66 -3.53
CA GLN A 228 2.92 -4.19 -4.35
C GLN A 228 3.55 -5.45 -3.74
N PHE A 229 3.15 -5.84 -2.53
CA PHE A 229 3.75 -6.96 -1.82
C PHE A 229 2.75 -7.97 -1.29
N SER A 230 1.50 -7.57 -1.03
CA SER A 230 0.51 -8.38 -0.32
C SER A 230 -0.92 -7.93 -0.59
N GLY A 231 -1.85 -8.87 -0.47
CA GLY A 231 -3.28 -8.71 -0.76
C GLY A 231 -3.54 -8.82 -2.26
N ASP A 232 -4.58 -9.59 -2.61
CA ASP A 232 -5.19 -9.54 -3.94
C ASP A 232 -5.96 -8.21 -4.11
N LEU A 233 -6.54 -7.99 -5.29
CA LEU A 233 -7.33 -6.79 -5.59
C LEU A 233 -8.43 -6.52 -4.56
N ASN A 234 -9.06 -7.56 -4.04
CA ASN A 234 -10.14 -7.48 -3.06
C ASN A 234 -9.63 -7.18 -1.63
N ASP A 235 -8.52 -7.78 -1.21
CA ASP A 235 -7.93 -7.55 0.10
C ASP A 235 -7.35 -6.14 0.25
N ASN A 236 -6.98 -5.51 -0.87
CA ASN A 236 -6.57 -4.12 -0.91
C ASN A 236 -7.73 -3.12 -0.78
N ARG A 237 -8.88 -3.52 -0.22
CA ARG A 237 -10.05 -2.66 0.10
C ARG A 237 -9.72 -1.33 0.80
N ARG A 238 -8.66 -1.30 1.61
CA ARG A 238 -8.18 -0.07 2.27
C ARG A 238 -7.71 0.98 1.26
N LEU A 239 -7.02 0.55 0.21
CA LEU A 239 -6.61 1.43 -0.88
C LEU A 239 -7.84 2.08 -1.52
N TRP A 240 -8.82 1.27 -1.93
CA TRP A 240 -10.06 1.74 -2.55
C TRP A 240 -10.83 2.70 -1.64
N PHE A 241 -10.90 2.38 -0.35
CA PHE A 241 -11.51 3.23 0.66
C PHE A 241 -10.89 4.63 0.70
N PHE A 242 -9.56 4.75 0.86
CA PHE A 242 -8.92 6.06 0.95
C PHE A 242 -8.95 6.84 -0.37
N LEU A 243 -8.86 6.16 -1.51
CA LEU A 243 -9.05 6.77 -2.83
C LEU A 243 -10.48 7.36 -2.98
N GLY A 244 -11.48 6.65 -2.48
CA GLY A 244 -12.86 7.14 -2.39
C GLY A 244 -12.99 8.40 -1.52
N PHE A 245 -12.35 8.43 -0.34
CA PHE A 245 -12.35 9.63 0.53
C PHE A 245 -11.71 10.85 -0.12
N ILE A 246 -10.61 10.67 -0.85
CA ILE A 246 -9.98 11.75 -1.63
C ILE A 246 -10.97 12.30 -2.65
N CYS A 247 -11.62 11.42 -3.42
CA CYS A 247 -12.63 11.83 -4.40
C CYS A 247 -13.80 12.58 -3.76
N ALA A 248 -14.35 12.05 -2.67
CA ALA A 248 -15.47 12.67 -1.94
C ALA A 248 -15.10 14.07 -1.42
N LEU A 249 -13.92 14.21 -0.82
CA LEU A 249 -13.44 15.49 -0.30
C LEU A 249 -13.20 16.49 -1.44
N SER A 250 -12.57 16.07 -2.55
CA SER A 250 -12.38 16.90 -3.74
C SER A 250 -13.70 17.42 -4.32
N ASN A 251 -14.72 16.58 -4.40
CA ASN A 251 -16.04 16.97 -4.90
C ASN A 251 -16.77 17.93 -3.94
N PHE A 252 -16.68 17.70 -2.63
CA PHE A 252 -17.27 18.61 -1.64
C PHE A 252 -16.64 20.01 -1.69
N ILE A 253 -15.31 20.05 -1.93
CA ILE A 253 -14.56 21.28 -2.10
C ILE A 253 -14.99 22.04 -3.36
N SER A 254 -15.15 21.34 -4.49
CA SER A 254 -15.52 21.99 -5.76
C SER A 254 -16.91 22.59 -5.69
N LEU A 255 -17.89 21.89 -5.09
CA LEU A 255 -19.26 22.40 -4.92
C LEU A 255 -19.31 23.70 -4.11
N LYS A 256 -18.56 23.80 -3.01
CA LYS A 256 -18.47 25.04 -2.21
C LYS A 256 -17.85 26.21 -2.96
N LYS A 257 -17.02 25.95 -3.96
CA LYS A 257 -16.43 27.01 -4.79
C LYS A 257 -17.48 27.59 -5.74
N TYR A 258 -18.33 26.76 -6.32
CA TYR A 258 -19.42 27.20 -7.20
C TYR A 258 -20.49 28.00 -6.44
N SER A 259 -20.89 27.53 -5.24
CA SER A 259 -21.90 28.23 -4.44
C SER A 259 -21.49 29.63 -3.95
N LYS A 260 -20.18 29.94 -3.94
CA LYS A 260 -19.65 31.27 -3.59
C LYS A 260 -19.59 32.24 -4.78
N ILE A 261 -19.76 31.76 -6.01
CA ILE A 261 -19.73 32.57 -7.22
C ILE A 261 -21.15 33.10 -7.56
N GLU A 262 -22.19 32.42 -7.06
CA GLU A 262 -23.60 32.77 -7.28
C GLU A 262 -24.20 33.73 -6.24
N THR A 263 -23.41 34.19 -5.26
CA THR A 263 -23.79 35.17 -4.22
C THR A 263 -22.95 36.42 -4.32
#